data_AF-A0A0L7KQB4-F1
#
_entry.id   AF-A0A0L7KQB4-F1
#
_cell.length_a   1.000
_cell.length_b   1.000
_cell.length_c   1.000
_cell.angle_alpha   90.00
_cell.angle_beta   90.00
_cell.angle_gamma   90.00
#
_symmetry.space_group_name_H-M   'P 1'
#
loop_
_entity.id
_entity.type
_entity.pdbx_description
1 polymer ?
#
loop_
_entity_poly.entity_id
_entity_poly.type
_entity_poly.pdbx_seq_one_letter_code
_entity_poly.pdbx_strand_id
1 'polypeptide(L)'
;MYTDGYGFSDVECKIIMAQIERRAKLRKEFLRLRSDPCQHASQAGYVFDPALQRFMSMKVSQLDFFRPNARTIRFGVFAVILPMLSYGLLIWNQRSQIERDIRCGKIKYRDRLF
;
A
#
# COMPACT_ATOMS: atom_id res chain seq x y z
N MET A 1 -36.33 -6.52 -21.04
CA MET A 1 -35.03 -5.86 -21.28
C MET A 1 -34.50 -6.44 -22.58
N TYR A 2 -34.37 -5.62 -23.63
CA TYR A 2 -33.73 -6.07 -24.86
C TYR A 2 -32.22 -6.08 -24.61
N THR A 3 -31.62 -7.26 -24.64
CA THR A 3 -30.17 -7.41 -24.68
C THR A 3 -29.75 -7.35 -26.14
N ASP A 4 -28.80 -6.49 -26.48
CA ASP A 4 -28.11 -6.59 -27.77
C ASP A 4 -27.53 -8.00 -27.94
N GLY A 5 -27.26 -8.45 -29.17
CA GLY A 5 -26.79 -9.82 -29.51
C GLY A 5 -25.50 -10.28 -28.80
N TYR A 6 -24.91 -9.43 -27.96
CA TYR A 6 -23.73 -9.66 -27.13
C TYR A 6 -24.06 -9.85 -25.62
N GLY A 7 -25.34 -9.86 -25.23
CA GLY A 7 -25.78 -10.11 -23.86
C GLY A 7 -25.59 -8.95 -22.88
N PHE A 8 -25.29 -7.75 -23.38
CA PHE A 8 -25.18 -6.54 -22.56
C PHE A 8 -26.49 -5.74 -22.58
N SER A 9 -26.78 -5.04 -21.49
CA SER A 9 -27.82 -4.01 -21.45
C SER A 9 -27.36 -2.72 -22.14
N ASP A 10 -28.31 -1.94 -22.68
CA ASP A 10 -28.02 -0.66 -23.35
C ASP A 10 -27.21 0.31 -22.47
N VAL A 11 -27.41 0.26 -21.15
CA VAL A 11 -26.71 1.10 -20.18
C VAL A 11 -25.25 0.67 -20.05
N GLU A 12 -24.99 -0.63 -19.93
CA GLU A 12 -23.63 -1.17 -19.86
C GLU A 12 -22.86 -0.89 -21.16
N CYS A 13 -23.53 -1.03 -22.30
CA CYS A 13 -22.95 -0.70 -23.61
C CYS A 13 -22.45 0.75 -23.64
N LYS A 14 -23.28 1.71 -23.19
CA LYS A 14 -22.89 3.13 -23.10
C LYS A 14 -21.70 3.37 -22.16
N ILE A 15 -21.67 2.70 -21.01
CA ILE A 15 -20.56 2.82 -20.05
C ILE A 15 -19.26 2.29 -20.65
N ILE A 16 -19.31 1.13 -21.31
CA ILE A 16 -18.17 0.50 -21.98
C ILE A 16 -17.65 1.40 -23.10
N MET A 17 -18.53 1.93 -23.94
CA MET A 17 -18.16 2.86 -25.00
C MET A 17 -17.45 4.11 -24.44
N ALA A 18 -17.99 4.72 -23.38
CA ALA A 18 -17.38 5.87 -22.73
C ALA A 18 -16.01 5.55 -22.09
N GLN A 19 -15.80 4.32 -21.60
CA GLN A 19 -14.50 3.87 -21.10
C GLN A 19 -13.48 3.66 -22.23
N ILE A 20 -13.90 3.04 -23.33
CA ILE A 20 -13.08 2.83 -24.53
C ILE A 20 -12.65 4.18 -25.10
N GLU A 21 -13.59 5.12 -25.24
CA GLU A 21 -13.33 6.47 -25.74
C GLU A 21 -12.29 7.20 -24.88
N ARG A 22 -12.48 7.21 -23.56
CA ARG A 22 -11.51 7.81 -22.62
C ARG A 22 -10.12 7.19 -22.77
N ARG A 23 -10.03 5.86 -22.86
CA ARG A 23 -8.75 5.15 -23.02
C ARG A 23 -8.08 5.49 -24.35
N ALA A 24 -8.85 5.55 -25.43
CA ALA A 24 -8.36 5.91 -26.76
C ALA A 24 -7.82 7.34 -26.77
N LYS A 25 -8.54 8.29 -26.16
CA LYS A 25 -8.12 9.69 -26.02
C LYS A 25 -6.80 9.82 -25.27
N LEU A 26 -6.69 9.23 -24.07
CA LEU A 26 -5.47 9.29 -23.25
C LEU A 26 -4.28 8.63 -23.95
N ARG A 27 -4.50 7.50 -24.63
CA ARG A 27 -3.45 6.84 -25.42
C ARG A 27 -2.98 7.73 -26.56
N LYS A 28 -3.88 8.40 -27.27
CA LYS A 28 -3.54 9.33 -28.36
C LYS A 28 -2.71 10.51 -27.85
N GLU A 29 -3.09 11.10 -26.72
CA GLU A 29 -2.33 12.18 -26.07
C GLU A 29 -0.93 11.71 -25.66
N PHE A 30 -0.83 10.54 -25.02
CA PHE A 30 0.46 9.96 -24.63
C PHE A 30 1.36 9.68 -25.82
N LEU A 31 0.83 9.06 -26.88
CA LEU A 31 1.60 8.76 -28.09
C LEU A 31 2.11 10.04 -28.74
N ARG A 32 1.27 11.09 -28.84
CA ARG A 32 1.67 12.40 -29.36
C ARG A 32 2.85 12.98 -28.59
N LEU A 33 2.78 13.00 -27.25
CA LEU A 33 3.83 13.55 -26.41
C LEU A 33 5.12 12.72 -26.43
N ARG A 34 4.98 11.39 -26.50
CA ARG A 34 6.11 10.46 -26.53
C ARG A 34 6.87 10.49 -27.85
N SER A 35 6.17 10.64 -28.98
CA SER A 35 6.79 10.62 -30.32
C SER A 35 7.38 11.96 -30.75
N ASP A 36 7.14 13.05 -30.00
CA ASP A 36 7.65 14.38 -30.33
C ASP A 36 9.14 14.52 -29.93
N PRO A 37 10.07 14.61 -30.91
CA PRO A 37 11.51 14.64 -30.63
C PRO A 37 11.96 15.95 -29.98
N CYS A 38 11.31 17.06 -30.32
CA CYS A 38 11.69 18.38 -29.81
C CYS A 38 11.33 18.53 -28.33
N GLN A 39 10.17 18.00 -27.94
CA GLN A 39 9.75 17.96 -26.53
C GLN A 39 10.62 17.02 -25.70
N HIS A 40 10.96 15.84 -26.24
CA HIS A 40 11.80 14.86 -25.56
C HIS A 40 13.24 15.37 -25.30
N ALA A 41 13.78 16.19 -26.21
CA ALA A 41 15.09 16.82 -26.04
C ALA A 41 15.07 18.00 -25.05
N SER A 42 13.95 18.71 -24.92
CA SER A 42 13.81 19.87 -24.02
C SER A 42 13.53 19.50 -22.56
N GLN A 43 12.91 18.34 -22.31
CA GLN A 43 12.58 17.83 -20.98
C GLN A 43 13.49 16.66 -20.60
N ALA A 44 13.42 16.18 -19.37
CA ALA A 44 14.26 15.09 -18.84
C ALA A 44 13.95 13.68 -19.42
N GLY A 45 13.52 13.58 -20.68
CA GLY A 45 13.33 12.31 -21.39
C GLY A 45 12.13 11.47 -20.93
N TYR A 46 11.22 12.00 -20.11
CA TYR A 46 10.00 11.30 -19.70
C TYR A 46 8.74 12.12 -19.97
N VAL A 47 7.62 11.43 -20.23
CA VAL A 47 6.30 12.06 -20.39
C VAL A 47 5.65 12.19 -19.01
N PHE A 48 5.33 13.41 -18.61
CA PHE A 48 4.67 13.67 -17.34
C PHE A 48 3.21 13.21 -17.37
N ASP A 49 2.82 12.36 -16.41
CA ASP A 49 1.43 11.91 -16.23
C ASP A 49 0.81 12.59 -14.99
N PRO A 50 -0.18 13.49 -15.18
CA PRO A 50 -0.87 14.14 -14.06
C PRO A 50 -1.67 13.15 -13.19
N ALA A 51 -2.13 12.02 -13.75
CA ALA A 51 -2.87 11.02 -12.97
C ALA A 51 -1.94 10.30 -11.98
N LEU A 52 -0.74 9.93 -12.42
CA LEU A 52 0.28 9.34 -11.56
C LEU A 52 0.72 10.32 -10.47
N GLN A 53 0.97 11.58 -10.82
CA GLN A 53 1.33 12.59 -9.82
C GLN A 53 0.23 12.76 -8.77
N ARG A 54 -1.05 12.83 -9.17
CA ARG A 54 -2.19 12.91 -8.25
C ARG A 54 -2.24 11.70 -7.33
N PHE A 55 -2.08 10.49 -7.85
CA PHE A 55 -2.04 9.27 -7.04
C PHE A 55 -0.90 9.29 -6.02
N MET A 56 0.29 9.72 -6.42
CA MET A 56 1.43 9.84 -5.52
C MET A 56 1.20 10.93 -4.46
N SER A 57 0.64 12.08 -4.85
CA SER A 57 0.30 13.15 -3.90
C SER A 57 -0.73 12.68 -2.87
N MET A 58 -1.77 11.95 -3.29
CA MET A 58 -2.78 11.38 -2.39
C MET A 58 -2.20 10.37 -1.41
N LYS A 59 -1.15 9.63 -1.81
CA LYS A 59 -0.44 8.73 -0.90
C LYS A 59 0.34 9.48 0.18
N VAL A 60 0.90 10.63 -0.16
CA VAL A 60 1.65 11.46 0.80
C VAL A 60 0.69 12.18 1.75
N SER A 61 -0.42 12.71 1.23
CA SER A 61 -1.44 13.42 2.02
C SER A 61 -2.47 12.50 2.69
N GLN A 62 -2.14 11.22 2.93
CA GLN A 62 -3.09 10.25 3.51
C GLN A 62 -3.57 10.67 4.91
N LEU A 63 -2.69 11.32 5.68
CA LEU A 63 -3.00 11.76 7.04
C LEU A 63 -4.06 12.87 7.07
N ASP A 64 -4.09 13.74 6.06
CA ASP A 64 -5.05 14.85 5.99
C ASP A 64 -6.50 14.34 5.84
N PHE A 65 -6.67 13.16 5.25
CA PHE A 65 -7.97 12.51 5.05
C PHE A 65 -8.24 11.40 6.08
N PHE A 66 -7.38 11.23 7.07
CA PHE A 66 -7.56 10.20 8.10
C PHE A 66 -8.81 10.47 8.93
N ARG A 67 -9.64 9.44 9.12
CA ARG A 67 -10.80 9.49 10.00
C ARG A 67 -10.69 8.41 11.08
N PRO A 68 -10.78 8.77 12.37
CA PRO A 68 -10.82 7.78 13.43
C PRO A 68 -12.13 6.98 13.33
N ASN A 69 -12.03 5.68 13.14
CA ASN A 69 -13.14 4.74 13.04
C ASN A 69 -12.79 3.46 13.82
N ALA A 70 -13.77 2.74 14.32
CA ALA A 70 -13.55 1.47 15.02
C ALA A 70 -12.73 0.46 14.19
N ARG A 71 -12.83 0.50 12.85
CA ARG A 71 -11.99 -0.34 11.97
C ARG A 71 -10.52 0.10 11.97
N THR A 72 -10.25 1.39 11.89
CA THR A 72 -8.86 1.92 11.85
C THR A 72 -8.18 1.78 13.20
N ILE A 73 -8.93 1.99 14.29
CA ILE A 73 -8.44 1.78 15.66
C ILE A 73 -8.08 0.32 15.91
N ARG A 74 -8.98 -0.63 15.57
CA ARG A 74 -8.68 -2.06 15.72
C ARG A 74 -7.43 -2.46 14.93
N PHE A 75 -7.28 -1.97 13.70
CA PHE A 75 -6.06 -2.20 12.93
C PHE A 75 -4.82 -1.68 13.64
N GLY A 76 -4.84 -0.45 14.16
CA GLY A 76 -3.73 0.12 14.92
C GLY A 76 -3.36 -0.70 16.17
N VAL A 77 -4.37 -1.14 16.94
CA VAL A 77 -4.15 -1.96 18.14
C VAL A 77 -3.50 -3.30 17.79
N PHE A 78 -4.04 -4.01 16.79
CA PHE A 78 -3.53 -5.33 16.43
C PHE A 78 -2.20 -5.29 15.66
N ALA A 79 -1.97 -4.26 14.85
CA ALA A 79 -0.75 -4.15 14.03
C ALA A 79 0.43 -3.54 14.79
N VAL A 80 0.18 -2.68 15.79
CA VAL A 80 1.23 -1.94 16.49
C VAL A 80 1.35 -2.35 17.95
N ILE A 81 0.27 -2.24 18.72
CA ILE A 81 0.31 -2.44 20.17
C ILE A 81 0.52 -3.92 20.51
N LEU A 82 -0.23 -4.82 19.87
CA LEU A 82 -0.14 -6.25 20.16
C LEU A 82 1.26 -6.83 19.92
N PRO A 83 1.95 -6.57 18.79
CA PRO A 83 3.31 -7.06 18.58
C PRO A 83 4.29 -6.51 19.62
N MET A 84 4.23 -5.21 19.92
CA MET A 84 5.10 -4.59 20.93
C MET A 84 4.95 -5.25 22.30
N LEU A 85 3.72 -5.43 22.77
CA LEU A 85 3.46 -6.07 24.06
C LEU A 85 3.86 -7.56 24.05
N SER A 86 3.52 -8.29 22.99
CA SER A 86 3.88 -9.71 22.88
C SER A 86 5.41 -9.92 22.93
N TYR A 87 6.17 -9.08 22.23
CA TYR A 87 7.62 -9.17 22.20
C TYR A 87 8.24 -8.84 23.56
N GLY A 88 7.74 -7.79 24.22
CA GLY A 88 8.15 -7.44 25.58
C GLY A 88 7.91 -8.56 26.58
N LEU A 89 6.72 -9.19 26.55
CA LEU A 89 6.39 -10.30 27.44
C LEU A 89 7.25 -11.54 27.16
N LEU A 90 7.52 -11.86 25.89
CA LEU A 90 8.39 -12.98 25.53
C LEU A 90 9.82 -12.79 26.08
N ILE A 91 10.41 -11.60 25.89
CA ILE A 91 11.73 -11.30 26.44
C ILE A 91 11.72 -11.36 27.96
N TRP A 92 10.71 -10.75 28.59
CA TRP A 92 10.64 -10.72 30.05
C TRP A 92 10.54 -12.12 30.66
N ASN A 93 9.71 -12.98 30.05
CA ASN A 93 9.58 -14.38 30.45
C ASN A 93 10.90 -15.14 30.27
N GLN A 94 11.56 -14.98 29.12
CA GLN A 94 12.84 -15.62 28.85
C GLN A 94 13.92 -15.18 29.86
N ARG A 95 14.05 -13.87 30.11
CA ARG A 95 15.01 -13.34 31.10
C ARG A 95 14.73 -13.85 32.50
N SER A 96 13.47 -13.80 32.93
CA SER A 96 13.07 -14.26 34.27
C SER A 96 13.34 -15.76 34.46
N GLN A 97 13.13 -16.58 33.43
CA GLN A 97 13.45 -18.01 33.46
C GLN A 97 14.96 -18.24 33.55
N ILE A 98 15.74 -17.58 32.71
CA ILE A 98 17.21 -17.68 32.72
C ILE A 98 17.77 -17.26 34.08
N GLU A 99 17.34 -16.12 34.63
CA GLU A 99 17.77 -15.65 35.94
C GLU A 99 17.43 -16.64 37.06
N ARG A 100 16.25 -17.27 36.99
CA ARG A 100 15.84 -18.30 37.94
C ARG A 100 16.72 -19.53 37.83
N ASP A 101 17.01 -19.99 36.63
CA ASP A 101 17.85 -21.17 36.40
C ASP A 101 19.32 -20.93 36.79
N ILE A 102 19.82 -19.69 36.62
CA ILE A 102 21.11 -19.25 37.15
C ILE A 102 21.13 -19.32 38.67
N ARG A 103 20.11 -18.77 39.35
CA ARG A 103 19.99 -18.78 40.82
C ARG A 103 19.86 -20.17 41.41
N CYS A 104 19.15 -21.07 40.72
CA CYS A 104 19.02 -22.47 41.12
C CYS A 104 20.27 -23.32 40.78
N GLY A 105 21.29 -22.75 40.13
CA GLY A 105 22.52 -23.47 39.76
C GLY A 105 22.36 -24.46 38.59
N LYS A 106 21.28 -24.38 37.82
CA LYS A 106 21.06 -25.27 36.66
C LYS A 106 21.97 -24.96 35.47
N ILE A 107 22.42 -23.70 35.36
CA ILE A 107 23.28 -23.23 34.26
C ILE A 107 24.73 -23.11 34.76
N LYS A 108 25.65 -23.79 34.06
CA LYS A 108 27.09 -23.73 34.32
C LYS A 108 27.61 -22.32 34.05
N TYR A 109 28.58 -21.84 34.82
CA TYR A 109 29.13 -20.49 34.70
C TYR A 109 29.62 -20.16 33.28
N ARG A 110 30.26 -21.10 32.59
CA ARG A 110 30.75 -20.91 31.21
C ARG A 110 29.65 -20.73 30.16
N ASP A 111 28.43 -21.21 30.44
CA ASP A 111 27.30 -21.19 29.50
C ASP A 111 26.37 -19.97 29.77
N ARG A 112 26.74 -19.09 30.71
CA ARG A 112 26.01 -17.85 31.00
C ARG A 112 26.38 -16.80 29.95
N LEU A 113 25.43 -16.44 29.09
CA LEU A 113 25.55 -15.28 28.20
C LEU A 113 25.39 -14.00 29.03
N PHE A 114 26.22 -12.99 28.74
CA PHE A 114 26.22 -11.68 29.41
C PHE A 114 24.90 -10.92 29.23
#